data_AF-A0A8W8JEP5-F1
#
_entry.id   AF-A0A8W8JEP5-F1
#
_cell.length_a   1.000
_cell.length_b   1.000
_cell.length_c   1.000
_cell.angle_alpha   90.00
_cell.angle_beta   90.00
_cell.angle_gamma   90.00
#
_symmetry.space_group_name_H-M   'P 1'
#
loop_
_entity.id
_entity.type
_entity.pdbx_description
1 polymer ?
#
loop_
_entity_poly.entity_id
_entity_poly.type
_entity_poly.pdbx_seq_one_letter_code
_entity_poly.pdbx_strand_id
1 'polypeptide(L)'
;MGNICQNNVHVENTHVSLPQNDEQLDTRQRDLQEARRKYQLEQHTFGLTAVEQRLVNIVNLPPMLSKLPREESQSLYSKIRFGAQYLFYALYALFQRLVGCGRQWTIDRMIQHFRFPCLLKEPKGCEVWRETAINRKEQTVSIPNIFSDDERLRHWVKTRILFNMLDAQYHESVTHLGFTHLLMDGVSVCMHRNLSKRHPIYKILLPHFRYMHAINIAARDDLLPSGGYIEKDMYIKRVLMLKLISKHNETWVYDPIQTSLENRGAMDIPGYFFKDDALQLEGAIRQFVHQYVTHYYKNDDRNVQEDGEIQGFYQELTAPRASRAMIGSGGCGMNGIPEINSMENLVDVLTYFIYTCSVEHSATNFPQYEQYAFPPNFAALLNGQPEDEMADLDASMPSRKEMFSTIKIMKVLTLVLTNSLGNYENVYTRDMDTFGRNCVAAFQQNLAAIQNRMNNRNADIMARNDPNQLQEYQYEWLLPKNVLNSISI
;
A
#
# COMPACT_ATOMS: atom_id res chain seq x y z
N MET A 1 -24.22 22.58 38.33
CA MET A 1 -24.93 21.30 38.52
C MET A 1 -25.88 21.10 37.36
N GLY A 2 -25.44 20.38 36.34
CA GLY A 2 -26.28 20.00 35.20
C GLY A 2 -25.92 18.55 34.88
N ASN A 3 -26.77 17.62 35.28
CA ASN A 3 -26.60 16.19 35.07
C ASN A 3 -26.58 15.92 33.56
N ILE A 4 -25.40 15.59 33.04
CA ILE A 4 -25.28 14.92 31.75
C ILE A 4 -25.76 13.49 32.01
N CYS A 5 -26.98 13.17 31.56
CA CYS A 5 -27.42 11.80 31.42
C CYS A 5 -26.41 11.06 30.53
N GLN A 6 -25.56 10.26 31.16
CA GLN A 6 -24.89 9.16 30.48
C GLN A 6 -26.00 8.21 30.03
N ASN A 7 -26.40 8.32 28.77
CA ASN A 7 -27.17 7.27 28.12
C ASN A 7 -26.27 6.03 28.08
N ASN A 8 -26.37 5.19 29.11
CA ASN A 8 -25.90 3.81 29.09
C ASN A 8 -26.71 3.07 28.01
N VAL A 9 -26.28 3.22 26.76
CA VAL A 9 -26.66 2.27 25.72
C VAL A 9 -26.01 0.96 26.13
N HIS A 10 -26.81 0.02 26.65
CA HIS A 10 -26.40 -1.38 26.75
C HIS A 10 -26.01 -1.81 25.33
N VAL A 11 -24.71 -1.82 25.04
CA VAL A 11 -24.20 -2.43 23.81
C VAL A 11 -24.33 -3.93 24.03
N GLU A 12 -25.35 -4.54 23.42
CA GLU A 12 -25.49 -6.00 23.40
C GLU A 12 -24.17 -6.62 22.94
N ASN A 13 -23.67 -7.57 23.72
CA ASN A 13 -22.38 -8.18 23.44
C ASN A 13 -22.54 -9.12 22.24
N THR A 14 -21.92 -8.78 21.11
CA THR A 14 -21.95 -9.64 19.92
C THR A 14 -21.29 -10.97 20.23
N HIS A 15 -21.91 -12.08 19.83
CA HIS A 15 -21.32 -13.41 20.01
C HIS A 15 -20.10 -13.58 19.10
N VAL A 16 -18.91 -13.66 19.70
CA VAL A 16 -17.64 -13.93 19.02
C VAL A 16 -17.18 -15.34 19.38
N SER A 17 -16.89 -16.17 18.39
CA SER A 17 -16.51 -17.57 18.64
C SER A 17 -15.66 -18.14 17.51
N LEU A 18 -14.79 -19.10 17.86
CA LEU A 18 -14.07 -19.95 16.90
C LEU A 18 -15.03 -21.01 16.30
N PRO A 19 -14.75 -21.58 15.10
CA PRO A 19 -15.57 -22.63 14.46
C PRO A 19 -15.93 -23.78 15.38
N GLN A 20 -14.96 -24.30 16.11
CA GLN A 20 -15.11 -25.43 17.02
C GLN A 20 -15.96 -25.13 18.27
N ASN A 21 -16.27 -23.86 18.54
CA ASN A 21 -16.97 -23.41 19.76
C ASN A 21 -18.27 -22.64 19.46
N ASP A 22 -18.79 -22.67 18.23
CA ASP A 22 -20.00 -21.90 17.87
C ASP A 22 -21.24 -22.77 17.82
N GLU A 23 -22.23 -22.40 18.63
CA GLU A 23 -23.53 -23.07 18.69
C GLU A 23 -24.39 -22.82 17.44
N GLN A 24 -24.03 -21.83 16.60
CA GLN A 24 -24.77 -21.44 15.39
C GLN A 24 -24.08 -21.89 14.08
N LEU A 25 -23.67 -23.16 14.01
CA LEU A 25 -22.94 -23.72 12.87
C LEU A 25 -23.67 -23.51 11.52
N ASP A 26 -24.97 -23.73 11.46
CA ASP A 26 -25.75 -23.57 10.21
C ASP A 26 -25.77 -22.12 9.71
N THR A 27 -25.86 -21.15 10.61
CA THR A 27 -25.79 -19.72 10.25
C THR A 27 -24.38 -19.37 9.78
N ARG A 28 -23.35 -19.81 10.50
CA ARG A 28 -21.95 -19.62 10.12
C ARG A 28 -21.64 -20.18 8.73
N GLN A 29 -22.09 -21.40 8.43
CA GLN A 29 -21.91 -22.02 7.13
C GLN A 29 -22.67 -21.28 6.01
N ARG A 30 -23.92 -20.86 6.26
CA ARG A 30 -24.69 -20.06 5.29
C ARG A 30 -24.02 -18.73 4.98
N ASP A 31 -23.54 -18.02 5.99
CA ASP A 31 -22.85 -16.74 5.82
C ASP A 31 -21.56 -16.90 4.99
N LEU A 32 -20.78 -17.95 5.25
CA LEU A 32 -19.58 -18.26 4.46
C LEU A 32 -19.93 -18.60 3.00
N GLN A 33 -20.99 -19.40 2.77
CA GLN A 33 -21.44 -19.71 1.41
C GLN A 33 -21.93 -18.47 0.66
N GLU A 34 -22.61 -17.54 1.34
CA GLU A 34 -23.02 -16.27 0.76
C GLU A 34 -21.79 -15.40 0.44
N ALA A 35 -20.84 -15.31 1.37
CA ALA A 35 -19.61 -14.55 1.16
C ALA A 35 -18.80 -15.11 -0.03
N ARG A 36 -18.65 -16.43 -0.16
CA ARG A 36 -17.99 -17.07 -1.32
C ARG A 36 -18.67 -16.76 -2.66
N ARG A 37 -19.98 -16.50 -2.67
CA ARG A 37 -20.69 -16.06 -3.88
C ARG A 37 -20.45 -14.58 -4.18
N LYS A 38 -20.36 -13.73 -3.14
CA LYS A 38 -20.16 -12.28 -3.26
C LYS A 38 -18.73 -11.90 -3.62
N TYR A 39 -17.77 -12.52 -2.93
CA TYR A 39 -16.34 -12.23 -3.05
C TYR A 39 -15.71 -13.24 -4.00
N GLN A 40 -15.70 -12.88 -5.28
CA GLN A 40 -15.07 -13.66 -6.34
C GLN A 40 -13.83 -12.93 -6.83
N LEU A 41 -12.71 -13.64 -6.87
CA LEU A 41 -11.49 -13.13 -7.48
C LEU A 41 -11.63 -13.15 -9.00
N GLU A 42 -11.18 -12.08 -9.64
CA GLU A 42 -10.96 -12.04 -11.08
C GLU A 42 -9.56 -11.49 -11.35
N GLN A 43 -8.80 -12.20 -12.19
CA GLN A 43 -7.43 -11.83 -12.51
C GLN A 43 -7.31 -11.12 -13.86
N HIS A 44 -8.38 -11.07 -14.64
CA HIS A 44 -8.38 -10.50 -16.00
C HIS A 44 -9.04 -9.11 -16.04
N THR A 45 -8.80 -8.32 -15.01
CA THR A 45 -9.60 -7.13 -14.67
C THR A 45 -9.08 -5.83 -15.30
N PHE A 46 -7.85 -5.79 -15.81
CA PHE A 46 -7.22 -4.51 -16.21
C PHE A 46 -7.55 -4.00 -17.62
N GLY A 47 -8.57 -4.55 -18.29
CA GLY A 47 -8.96 -4.12 -19.64
C GLY A 47 -7.83 -4.27 -20.68
N LEU A 48 -6.98 -5.28 -20.52
CA LEU A 48 -5.88 -5.60 -21.43
C LEU A 48 -6.38 -6.46 -22.59
N THR A 49 -5.90 -6.18 -23.80
CA THR A 49 -6.07 -7.04 -24.98
C THR A 49 -5.42 -8.42 -24.76
N ALA A 50 -5.81 -9.42 -25.54
CA ALA A 50 -5.25 -10.77 -25.43
C ALA A 50 -3.71 -10.81 -25.62
N VAL A 51 -3.16 -9.90 -26.43
CA VAL A 51 -1.72 -9.72 -26.65
C VAL A 51 -1.07 -9.14 -25.39
N GLU A 52 -1.57 -8.01 -24.88
CA GLU A 52 -1.06 -7.37 -23.65
C GLU A 52 -1.10 -8.32 -22.45
N GLN A 53 -2.18 -9.08 -22.28
CA GLN A 53 -2.29 -10.06 -21.20
C GLN A 53 -1.21 -11.14 -21.26
N ARG A 54 -0.83 -11.61 -22.46
CA ARG A 54 0.26 -12.58 -22.62
C ARG A 54 1.60 -11.96 -22.22
N LEU A 55 1.80 -10.70 -22.56
CA LEU A 55 3.04 -9.98 -22.30
C LEU A 55 3.22 -9.70 -20.83
N VAL A 56 2.18 -9.16 -20.19
CA VAL A 56 2.09 -8.94 -18.75
C VAL A 56 2.27 -10.25 -17.99
N ASN A 57 1.92 -11.39 -18.59
CA ASN A 57 1.72 -12.65 -17.88
C ASN A 57 0.65 -12.46 -16.80
N ILE A 58 -0.55 -12.05 -17.24
CA ILE A 58 -1.65 -11.56 -16.40
C ILE A 58 -1.98 -12.46 -15.18
N VAL A 59 -1.76 -13.77 -15.28
CA VAL A 59 -2.00 -14.74 -14.20
C VAL A 59 -1.09 -14.53 -12.98
N ASN A 60 0.04 -13.84 -13.17
CA ASN A 60 0.99 -13.49 -12.12
C ASN A 60 0.73 -12.10 -11.53
N LEU A 61 -0.35 -11.41 -11.89
CA LEU A 61 -0.77 -10.24 -11.12
C LEU A 61 -1.50 -10.68 -9.84
N PRO A 62 -1.34 -9.94 -8.71
CA PRO A 62 -2.16 -10.17 -7.54
C PRO A 62 -3.65 -10.08 -7.92
N PRO A 63 -4.48 -11.03 -7.44
CA PRO A 63 -5.87 -11.08 -7.85
C PRO A 63 -6.67 -9.97 -7.17
N MET A 64 -7.69 -9.47 -7.86
CA MET A 64 -8.59 -8.43 -7.34
C MET A 64 -10.01 -8.94 -7.22
N LEU A 65 -10.83 -8.25 -6.44
CA LEU A 65 -12.26 -8.46 -6.41
C LEU A 65 -12.88 -8.14 -7.79
N SER A 66 -13.66 -9.08 -8.33
CA SER A 66 -14.28 -8.94 -9.66
C SER A 66 -15.27 -7.77 -9.71
N LYS A 67 -16.16 -7.72 -8.70
CA LYS A 67 -17.25 -6.75 -8.59
C LYS A 67 -17.42 -6.31 -7.14
N LEU A 68 -17.61 -5.01 -6.96
CA LEU A 68 -17.87 -4.42 -5.64
C LEU A 68 -19.19 -4.96 -5.05
N PRO A 69 -19.16 -5.61 -3.87
CA PRO A 69 -20.35 -5.97 -3.11
C PRO A 69 -21.13 -4.71 -2.72
N ARG A 70 -22.44 -4.83 -2.56
CA ARG A 70 -23.28 -3.66 -2.24
C ARG A 70 -22.91 -3.04 -0.90
N GLU A 71 -22.47 -3.85 0.05
CA GLU A 71 -22.09 -3.45 1.41
C GLU A 71 -20.75 -2.70 1.43
N GLU A 72 -19.84 -3.04 0.51
CA GLU A 72 -18.56 -2.34 0.30
C GLU A 72 -18.74 -1.05 -0.52
N SER A 73 -19.93 -0.84 -1.10
CA SER A 73 -20.23 0.41 -1.78
C SER A 73 -20.30 1.53 -0.75
N GLN A 74 -19.53 2.59 -0.99
CA GLN A 74 -19.51 3.78 -0.15
C GLN A 74 -20.95 4.20 0.23
N SER A 75 -21.16 4.56 1.50
CA SER A 75 -22.44 5.11 1.97
C SER A 75 -22.84 6.31 1.10
N LEU A 76 -24.14 6.62 0.98
CA LEU A 76 -24.58 7.79 0.21
C LEU A 76 -23.88 9.08 0.68
N TYR A 77 -23.57 9.20 1.97
CA TYR A 77 -22.78 10.30 2.54
C TYR A 77 -21.32 10.31 2.08
N SER A 78 -20.66 9.15 2.06
CA SER A 78 -19.31 8.98 1.51
C SER A 78 -19.28 9.23 -0.01
N LYS A 79 -20.31 8.79 -0.75
CA LYS A 79 -20.53 9.09 -2.16
C LYS A 79 -20.86 10.56 -2.41
N ILE A 80 -21.42 11.30 -1.46
CA ILE A 80 -21.66 12.75 -1.56
C ILE A 80 -20.37 13.52 -1.21
N ARG A 81 -19.57 13.08 -0.23
CA ARG A 81 -18.28 13.70 0.09
C ARG A 81 -17.25 13.46 -1.02
N PHE A 82 -17.11 12.19 -1.43
CA PHE A 82 -16.34 11.78 -2.60
C PHE A 82 -16.96 12.39 -3.86
N GLY A 83 -18.28 12.35 -4.04
CA GLY A 83 -18.99 12.90 -5.20
C GLY A 83 -18.93 14.41 -5.31
N ALA A 84 -18.87 15.17 -4.23
CA ALA A 84 -18.70 16.63 -4.26
C ALA A 84 -17.27 17.02 -4.68
N GLN A 85 -16.27 16.20 -4.32
CA GLN A 85 -14.91 16.34 -4.83
C GLN A 85 -14.81 15.81 -6.27
N TYR A 86 -15.37 14.62 -6.56
CA TYR A 86 -15.40 13.92 -7.84
C TYR A 86 -16.23 14.63 -8.90
N LEU A 87 -17.29 15.40 -8.58
CA LEU A 87 -18.06 16.18 -9.57
C LEU A 87 -17.18 17.24 -10.23
N PHE A 88 -16.21 17.79 -9.50
CA PHE A 88 -15.21 18.71 -10.05
C PHE A 88 -14.23 18.00 -11.01
N TYR A 89 -14.01 16.68 -10.82
CA TYR A 89 -13.09 15.85 -11.61
C TYR A 89 -13.76 15.11 -12.78
N ALA A 90 -15.00 14.61 -12.62
CA ALA A 90 -15.77 13.89 -13.64
C ALA A 90 -16.17 14.82 -14.80
N LEU A 91 -16.46 16.10 -14.50
CA LEU A 91 -16.65 17.13 -15.53
C LEU A 91 -15.39 17.37 -16.38
N TYR A 92 -14.19 17.05 -15.86
CA TYR A 92 -12.91 17.15 -16.58
C TYR A 92 -12.58 15.89 -17.40
N ALA A 93 -12.92 14.69 -16.89
CA ALA A 93 -12.77 13.44 -17.64
C ALA A 93 -13.70 13.40 -18.89
N LEU A 94 -14.90 13.99 -18.78
CA LEU A 94 -15.80 14.17 -19.92
C LEU A 94 -15.20 15.13 -20.98
N PHE A 95 -14.45 16.14 -20.55
CA PHE A 95 -13.76 17.09 -21.42
C PHE A 95 -12.56 16.47 -22.15
N GLN A 96 -11.83 15.55 -21.49
CA GLN A 96 -10.72 14.79 -22.10
C GLN A 96 -11.18 13.76 -23.15
N ARG A 97 -12.40 13.20 -23.02
CA ARG A 97 -13.00 12.36 -24.07
C ARG A 97 -13.41 13.12 -25.32
N LEU A 98 -13.62 14.44 -25.21
CA LEU A 98 -14.08 15.29 -26.31
C LEU A 98 -12.94 15.98 -27.08
N VAL A 99 -11.70 15.91 -26.58
CA VAL A 99 -10.52 16.48 -27.27
C VAL A 99 -9.50 15.37 -27.49
N GLY A 100 -9.68 14.64 -28.58
CA GLY A 100 -8.75 13.60 -29.02
C GLY A 100 -7.38 14.16 -29.38
N CYS A 101 -6.32 13.41 -29.05
CA CYS A 101 -5.01 13.52 -29.69
C CYS A 101 -4.43 12.12 -29.79
N GLY A 102 -4.13 11.71 -31.02
CA GLY A 102 -3.61 10.39 -31.35
C GLY A 102 -2.09 10.37 -31.47
N ARG A 103 -1.51 9.22 -31.11
CA ARG A 103 -0.63 8.38 -31.93
C ARG A 103 -0.30 7.13 -31.12
N GLN A 104 -0.61 5.97 -31.70
CA GLN A 104 -0.43 4.66 -31.09
C GLN A 104 1.00 4.16 -31.37
N TRP A 105 1.72 3.73 -30.33
CA TRP A 105 2.90 2.88 -30.47
C TRP A 105 2.44 1.42 -30.38
N THR A 106 2.98 0.55 -31.24
CA THR A 106 2.68 -0.89 -31.17
C THR A 106 3.60 -1.58 -30.16
N ILE A 107 2.96 -2.37 -29.29
CA ILE A 107 3.56 -3.09 -28.17
C ILE A 107 4.74 -3.99 -28.59
N ASP A 108 4.70 -4.54 -29.82
CA ASP A 108 5.77 -5.38 -30.37
C ASP A 108 7.11 -4.65 -30.57
N ARG A 109 7.12 -3.30 -30.70
CA ARG A 109 8.36 -2.50 -30.72
C ARG A 109 8.91 -2.18 -29.34
N MET A 110 8.10 -2.17 -28.29
CA MET A 110 8.56 -1.95 -26.91
C MET A 110 9.27 -3.21 -26.35
N ILE A 111 8.82 -4.39 -26.75
CA ILE A 111 9.36 -5.68 -26.25
C ILE A 111 10.73 -6.01 -26.85
N GLN A 112 11.06 -5.51 -28.05
CA GLN A 112 12.38 -5.71 -28.64
C GLN A 112 13.45 -4.74 -28.10
N HIS A 113 13.07 -3.67 -27.39
CA HIS A 113 14.02 -2.71 -26.80
C HIS A 113 14.45 -3.10 -25.38
N PHE A 114 13.61 -3.78 -24.61
CA PHE A 114 13.89 -4.18 -23.23
C PHE A 114 14.40 -5.62 -23.08
N ARG A 115 15.46 -6.00 -23.81
CA ARG A 115 16.23 -7.20 -23.47
C ARG A 115 17.17 -6.88 -22.31
N PHE A 116 16.75 -7.20 -21.09
CA PHE A 116 17.57 -7.09 -19.87
C PHE A 116 18.69 -8.14 -19.83
N PRO A 117 19.92 -7.70 -19.51
CA PRO A 117 20.71 -8.40 -18.48
C PRO A 117 21.40 -7.47 -17.45
N CYS A 118 21.17 -6.14 -17.46
CA CYS A 118 22.06 -5.19 -16.77
C CYS A 118 21.36 -4.00 -16.06
N LEU A 119 20.13 -4.15 -15.54
CA LEU A 119 19.52 -3.09 -14.71
C LEU A 119 20.44 -2.76 -13.53
N LEU A 120 21.09 -1.61 -13.63
CA LEU A 120 22.15 -1.08 -12.79
C LEU A 120 23.54 -1.69 -13.07
N LYS A 121 24.23 -1.18 -14.10
CA LYS A 121 25.57 -0.66 -13.76
C LYS A 121 25.30 0.56 -12.90
N GLU A 122 25.77 0.52 -11.67
CA GLU A 122 25.76 1.66 -10.77
C GLU A 122 26.27 2.89 -11.53
N PRO A 123 25.51 4.00 -11.60
CA PRO A 123 26.00 5.22 -12.23
C PRO A 123 27.34 5.56 -11.60
N LYS A 124 28.37 5.87 -12.40
CA LYS A 124 29.66 6.33 -11.88
C LYS A 124 29.39 7.53 -10.96
N GLY A 125 29.54 7.36 -9.64
CA GLY A 125 29.18 8.34 -8.62
C GLY A 125 28.23 7.84 -7.53
N CYS A 126 27.37 6.85 -7.82
CA CYS A 126 26.54 6.21 -6.79
C CYS A 126 27.37 5.35 -5.81
N GLU A 127 28.41 4.69 -6.32
CA GLU A 127 29.32 3.86 -5.50
C GLU A 127 30.06 4.73 -4.47
N VAL A 128 30.50 5.92 -4.91
CA VAL A 128 31.09 6.95 -4.04
C VAL A 128 30.10 7.43 -3.00
N TRP A 129 28.85 7.72 -3.39
CA TRP A 129 27.80 8.18 -2.46
C TRP A 129 27.39 7.09 -1.46
N ARG A 130 27.26 5.84 -1.90
CA ARG A 130 26.98 4.68 -1.04
C ARG A 130 28.10 4.45 -0.04
N GLU A 131 29.36 4.47 -0.48
CA GLU A 131 30.52 4.35 0.40
C GLU A 131 30.65 5.53 1.38
N THR A 132 30.30 6.75 0.99
CA THR A 132 30.32 7.93 1.89
C THR A 132 29.10 8.05 2.79
N ALA A 133 27.92 7.55 2.40
CA ALA A 133 26.69 7.65 3.18
C ALA A 133 26.52 6.49 4.17
N ILE A 134 26.99 5.28 3.83
CA ILE A 134 26.80 4.08 4.68
C ILE A 134 27.94 3.91 5.69
N ASN A 135 29.13 4.48 5.44
CA ASN A 135 30.27 4.35 6.34
C ASN A 135 30.65 5.67 7.03
N ARG A 136 30.20 5.76 8.30
CA ARG A 136 30.84 6.42 9.47
C ARG A 136 30.21 7.73 9.98
N LYS A 137 30.09 7.78 11.32
CA LYS A 137 29.50 8.83 12.17
C LYS A 137 30.22 10.19 12.16
N GLU A 138 31.35 10.32 11.48
CA GLU A 138 32.20 11.50 11.57
C GLU A 138 32.87 11.77 10.21
N GLN A 139 32.18 12.42 9.28
CA GLN A 139 32.85 13.26 8.29
C GLN A 139 31.92 14.32 7.68
N THR A 140 32.41 15.54 7.63
CA THR A 140 31.96 16.60 6.73
C THR A 140 32.05 16.09 5.29
N VAL A 141 30.92 15.99 4.60
CA VAL A 141 30.84 15.62 3.18
C VAL A 141 31.68 16.61 2.38
N SER A 142 32.88 16.20 1.96
CA SER A 142 33.63 16.92 0.93
C SER A 142 32.91 16.67 -0.38
N ILE A 143 31.95 17.55 -0.71
CA ILE A 143 31.30 17.51 -2.00
C ILE A 143 32.40 17.69 -3.04
N PRO A 144 32.64 16.72 -3.94
CA PRO A 144 33.61 16.92 -5.00
C PRO A 144 33.28 18.23 -5.73
N ASN A 145 34.26 18.90 -6.33
CA ASN A 145 34.11 20.23 -6.96
C ASN A 145 33.23 20.19 -8.24
N ILE A 146 32.13 19.43 -8.22
CA ILE A 146 31.07 19.27 -9.22
C ILE A 146 30.36 20.61 -9.44
N PHE A 147 30.37 21.50 -8.43
CA PHE A 147 29.73 22.82 -8.50
C PHE A 147 30.59 23.91 -9.13
N SER A 148 31.86 23.66 -9.46
CA SER A 148 32.71 24.66 -10.12
C SER A 148 32.67 24.60 -11.66
N ASP A 149 31.95 23.63 -12.24
CA ASP A 149 31.86 23.37 -13.68
C ASP A 149 30.38 23.17 -14.05
N ASP A 150 29.81 24.14 -14.76
CA ASP A 150 28.40 24.17 -15.16
C ASP A 150 27.99 22.93 -15.97
N GLU A 151 28.90 22.36 -16.76
CA GLU A 151 28.61 21.17 -17.57
C GLU A 151 28.46 19.92 -16.67
N ARG A 152 29.37 19.76 -15.70
CA ARG A 152 29.31 18.67 -14.72
C ARG A 152 28.09 18.78 -13.81
N LEU A 153 27.76 19.99 -13.38
CA LEU A 153 26.56 20.24 -12.57
C LEU A 153 25.29 19.86 -13.34
N ARG A 154 25.16 20.26 -14.60
CA ARG A 154 24.03 19.89 -15.46
C ARG A 154 23.93 18.39 -15.65
N HIS A 155 25.06 17.72 -15.90
CA HIS A 155 25.08 16.26 -16.03
C HIS A 155 24.60 15.58 -14.74
N TRP A 156 25.12 15.99 -13.59
CA TRP A 156 24.71 15.47 -12.28
C TRP A 156 23.20 15.64 -12.01
N VAL A 157 22.66 16.83 -12.30
CA VAL A 157 21.23 17.10 -12.15
C VAL A 157 20.40 16.20 -13.08
N LYS A 158 20.79 16.06 -14.35
CA LYS A 158 20.12 15.17 -15.32
C LYS A 158 20.11 13.72 -14.81
N THR A 159 21.23 13.20 -14.33
CA THR A 159 21.32 11.84 -13.78
C THR A 159 20.38 11.63 -12.59
N ARG A 160 20.30 12.60 -11.67
CA ARG A 160 19.39 12.52 -10.52
C ARG A 160 17.93 12.50 -10.93
N ILE A 161 17.53 13.35 -11.88
CA ILE A 161 16.16 13.40 -12.39
C ILE A 161 15.80 12.07 -13.06
N LEU A 162 16.71 11.49 -13.86
CA LEU A 162 16.50 10.19 -14.49
C LEU A 162 16.37 9.07 -13.47
N PHE A 163 17.24 9.05 -12.45
CA PHE A 163 17.16 8.07 -11.36
C PHE A 163 15.81 8.18 -10.63
N ASN A 164 15.44 9.39 -10.24
CA ASN A 164 14.18 9.65 -9.55
C ASN A 164 12.95 9.34 -10.42
N MET A 165 13.04 9.50 -11.74
CA MET A 165 11.99 9.07 -12.65
C MET A 165 11.80 7.55 -12.61
N LEU A 166 12.89 6.79 -12.67
CA LEU A 166 12.86 5.33 -12.60
C LEU A 166 12.34 4.85 -11.24
N ASP A 167 12.80 5.47 -10.16
CA ASP A 167 12.33 5.19 -8.80
C ASP A 167 10.83 5.50 -8.66
N ALA A 168 10.34 6.59 -9.25
CA ALA A 168 8.91 6.88 -9.31
C ALA A 168 8.10 5.79 -10.04
N GLN A 169 8.67 5.15 -11.08
CA GLN A 169 7.99 4.03 -11.74
C GLN A 169 7.97 2.78 -10.86
N TYR A 170 9.06 2.52 -10.14
CA TYR A 170 9.16 1.40 -9.22
C TYR A 170 8.21 1.60 -8.03
N HIS A 171 8.25 2.78 -7.41
CA HIS A 171 7.39 3.19 -6.32
C HIS A 171 5.92 2.97 -6.64
N GLU A 172 5.39 3.60 -7.70
CA GLU A 172 3.96 3.50 -8.01
C GLU A 172 3.56 2.09 -8.45
N SER A 173 4.42 1.38 -9.18
CA SER A 173 4.09 0.04 -9.69
C SER A 173 4.16 -1.00 -8.58
N VAL A 174 5.32 -1.13 -7.95
CA VAL A 174 5.70 -2.25 -7.08
C VAL A 174 5.32 -1.93 -5.65
N THR A 175 5.94 -0.89 -5.09
CA THR A 175 5.82 -0.56 -3.67
C THR A 175 4.39 -0.15 -3.30
N HIS A 176 3.79 0.72 -4.10
CA HIS A 176 2.45 1.26 -3.86
C HIS A 176 1.37 0.34 -4.44
N LEU A 177 1.07 0.41 -5.74
CA LEU A 177 -0.06 -0.32 -6.35
C LEU A 177 0.05 -1.84 -6.16
N GLY A 178 1.19 -2.44 -6.51
CA GLY A 178 1.35 -3.89 -6.54
C GLY A 178 1.23 -4.56 -5.18
N PHE A 179 2.05 -4.12 -4.21
CA PHE A 179 2.25 -4.83 -2.95
C PHE A 179 1.60 -4.19 -1.72
N THR A 180 0.89 -3.07 -1.90
CA THR A 180 -0.16 -2.65 -0.95
C THR A 180 -1.54 -2.96 -1.55
N HIS A 181 -2.02 -2.13 -2.48
CA HIS A 181 -3.38 -2.18 -3.03
C HIS A 181 -3.77 -3.56 -3.56
N LEU A 182 -3.08 -4.08 -4.57
CA LEU A 182 -3.51 -5.28 -5.28
C LEU A 182 -3.33 -6.54 -4.44
N LEU A 183 -2.19 -6.67 -3.74
CA LEU A 183 -1.94 -7.83 -2.88
C LEU A 183 -2.93 -7.90 -1.72
N MET A 184 -3.16 -6.79 -1.01
CA MET A 184 -4.07 -6.76 0.13
C MET A 184 -5.55 -6.88 -0.28
N ASP A 185 -5.92 -6.48 -1.51
CA ASP A 185 -7.26 -6.76 -2.07
C ASP A 185 -7.54 -8.26 -2.08
N GLY A 186 -6.58 -9.05 -2.56
CA GLY A 186 -6.64 -10.51 -2.57
C GLY A 186 -6.76 -11.08 -1.16
N VAL A 187 -5.95 -10.59 -0.21
CA VAL A 187 -6.00 -11.01 1.21
C VAL A 187 -7.39 -10.75 1.80
N SER A 188 -7.96 -9.56 1.55
CA SER A 188 -9.32 -9.22 2.00
C SER A 188 -10.36 -10.18 1.41
N VAL A 189 -10.27 -10.50 0.11
CA VAL A 189 -11.16 -11.48 -0.51
C VAL A 189 -11.04 -12.86 0.13
N CYS A 190 -9.82 -13.35 0.35
CA CYS A 190 -9.59 -14.63 1.05
C CYS A 190 -10.16 -14.61 2.47
N MET A 191 -10.02 -13.50 3.19
CA MET A 191 -10.61 -13.33 4.52
C MET A 191 -12.14 -13.44 4.45
N HIS A 192 -12.79 -12.69 3.56
CA HIS A 192 -14.25 -12.72 3.41
C HIS A 192 -14.78 -14.11 3.02
N ARG A 193 -14.02 -14.89 2.24
CA ARG A 193 -14.44 -16.21 1.75
C ARG A 193 -14.25 -17.34 2.77
N ASN A 194 -13.38 -17.15 3.76
CA ASN A 194 -12.99 -18.22 4.69
C ASN A 194 -13.35 -17.94 6.14
N LEU A 195 -13.41 -16.67 6.54
CA LEU A 195 -13.70 -16.29 7.93
C LEU A 195 -15.13 -15.78 8.05
N SER A 196 -15.88 -16.39 8.96
CA SER A 196 -17.23 -15.96 9.30
C SER A 196 -17.21 -14.56 9.91
N LYS A 197 -18.28 -13.77 9.72
CA LYS A 197 -18.46 -12.48 10.43
C LYS A 197 -18.45 -12.61 11.95
N ARG A 198 -18.67 -13.83 12.45
CA ARG A 198 -18.65 -14.22 13.87
C ARG A 198 -17.24 -14.54 14.37
N HIS A 199 -16.29 -14.74 13.46
CA HIS A 199 -14.91 -15.10 13.75
C HIS A 199 -14.14 -13.93 14.38
N PRO A 200 -13.35 -14.13 15.45
CA PRO A 200 -12.56 -13.07 16.06
C PRO A 200 -11.57 -12.45 15.07
N ILE A 201 -10.93 -13.26 14.22
CA ILE A 201 -9.95 -12.77 13.22
C ILE A 201 -10.61 -11.97 12.09
N TYR A 202 -11.86 -12.29 11.71
CA TYR A 202 -12.61 -11.45 10.79
C TYR A 202 -12.82 -10.04 11.37
N LYS A 203 -13.15 -9.97 12.67
CA LYS A 203 -13.45 -8.70 13.36
C LYS A 203 -12.23 -7.80 13.53
N ILE A 204 -11.05 -8.37 13.80
CA ILE A 204 -9.82 -7.57 13.93
C ILE A 204 -9.29 -7.09 12.57
N LEU A 205 -9.46 -7.88 11.50
CA LEU A 205 -8.97 -7.51 10.17
C LEU A 205 -9.89 -6.56 9.41
N LEU A 206 -11.22 -6.70 9.57
CA LEU A 206 -12.19 -5.94 8.77
C LEU A 206 -11.99 -4.41 8.76
N PRO A 207 -11.66 -3.73 9.87
CA PRO A 207 -11.37 -2.28 9.85
C PRO A 207 -10.23 -1.89 8.90
N HIS A 208 -9.28 -2.82 8.66
CA HIS A 208 -8.11 -2.60 7.83
C HIS A 208 -8.36 -2.85 6.33
N PHE A 209 -9.53 -3.37 5.97
CA PHE A 209 -9.96 -3.57 4.59
C PHE A 209 -11.03 -2.58 4.11
N ARG A 210 -11.44 -1.64 4.97
CA ARG A 210 -12.46 -0.65 4.66
C ARG A 210 -12.14 0.13 3.38
N TYR A 211 -13.07 0.11 2.43
CA TYR A 211 -12.98 0.79 1.13
C TYR A 211 -11.88 0.32 0.17
N MET A 212 -11.08 -0.68 0.54
CA MET A 212 -9.99 -1.21 -0.29
C MET A 212 -10.49 -1.69 -1.64
N HIS A 213 -11.53 -2.53 -1.62
CA HIS A 213 -12.15 -3.02 -2.86
C HIS A 213 -12.72 -1.88 -3.73
N ALA A 214 -13.31 -0.87 -3.10
CA ALA A 214 -13.90 0.25 -3.81
C ALA A 214 -12.83 1.08 -4.51
N ILE A 215 -11.72 1.37 -3.83
CA ILE A 215 -10.65 2.18 -4.41
C ILE A 215 -9.87 1.40 -5.47
N ASN A 216 -9.64 0.11 -5.28
CA ASN A 216 -8.96 -0.73 -6.27
C ASN A 216 -9.79 -0.86 -7.55
N ILE A 217 -11.11 -0.98 -7.44
CA ILE A 217 -12.02 -0.92 -8.61
C ILE A 217 -11.96 0.45 -9.29
N ALA A 218 -11.91 1.55 -8.54
CA ALA A 218 -11.74 2.87 -9.12
C ALA A 218 -10.38 3.02 -9.85
N ALA A 219 -9.28 2.54 -9.27
CA ALA A 219 -7.98 2.54 -9.92
C ALA A 219 -7.99 1.72 -11.23
N ARG A 220 -8.63 0.54 -11.22
CA ARG A 220 -8.83 -0.28 -12.42
C ARG A 220 -9.63 0.43 -13.50
N ASP A 221 -10.68 1.15 -13.11
CA ASP A 221 -11.67 1.72 -14.05
C ASP A 221 -11.33 3.16 -14.49
N ASP A 222 -10.48 3.88 -13.74
CA ASP A 222 -10.13 5.29 -14.00
C ASP A 222 -8.62 5.56 -14.19
N LEU A 223 -7.72 4.85 -13.50
CA LEU A 223 -6.26 5.08 -13.59
C LEU A 223 -5.58 4.20 -14.63
N LEU A 224 -5.84 2.89 -14.56
CA LEU A 224 -5.24 1.84 -15.39
C LEU A 224 -5.84 1.61 -16.79
N PRO A 225 -7.03 2.11 -17.17
CA PRO A 225 -7.54 1.89 -18.52
C PRO A 225 -6.67 2.54 -19.60
N SER A 226 -6.88 2.11 -20.84
CA SER A 226 -6.32 2.82 -21.99
C SER A 226 -6.79 4.28 -22.00
N GLY A 227 -5.85 5.22 -22.04
CA GLY A 227 -6.12 6.66 -21.95
C GLY A 227 -6.41 7.17 -20.53
N GLY A 228 -6.27 6.34 -19.49
CA GLY A 228 -6.22 6.75 -18.09
C GLY A 228 -4.92 7.48 -17.73
N TYR A 229 -4.78 7.87 -16.45
CA TYR A 229 -3.61 8.62 -15.96
C TYR A 229 -2.30 7.88 -16.24
N ILE A 230 -2.22 6.59 -15.89
CA ILE A 230 -0.98 5.81 -16.02
C ILE A 230 -0.50 5.76 -17.47
N GLU A 231 -1.41 5.66 -18.44
CA GLU A 231 -1.05 5.62 -19.86
C GLU A 231 -0.54 6.98 -20.39
N LYS A 232 -1.03 8.08 -19.81
CA LYS A 232 -0.78 9.44 -20.29
C LYS A 232 0.40 10.13 -19.59
N ASP A 233 0.51 9.93 -18.29
CA ASP A 233 1.29 10.78 -17.39
C ASP A 233 2.37 9.99 -16.61
N MET A 234 2.58 8.70 -16.92
CA MET A 234 3.70 7.91 -16.42
C MET A 234 4.60 7.42 -17.54
N TYR A 235 5.91 7.37 -17.26
CA TYR A 235 6.93 7.04 -18.25
C TYR A 235 6.77 5.61 -18.81
N ILE A 236 6.61 4.59 -17.95
CA ILE A 236 6.53 3.19 -18.41
C ILE A 236 5.14 2.79 -18.91
N LYS A 237 4.11 3.58 -18.59
CA LYS A 237 2.71 3.33 -18.96
C LYS A 237 2.13 2.03 -18.38
N ARG A 238 0.84 1.79 -18.64
CA ARG A 238 0.06 0.74 -17.95
C ARG A 238 0.57 -0.67 -18.21
N VAL A 239 0.96 -1.00 -19.45
CA VAL A 239 1.33 -2.38 -19.81
C VAL A 239 2.63 -2.78 -19.13
N LEU A 240 3.63 -1.90 -19.12
CA LEU A 240 4.91 -2.19 -18.46
C LEU A 240 4.79 -2.10 -16.94
N MET A 241 3.99 -1.19 -16.39
CA MET A 241 3.68 -1.16 -14.95
C MET A 241 3.12 -2.51 -14.49
N LEU A 242 2.08 -3.02 -15.17
CA LEU A 242 1.50 -4.33 -14.84
C LEU A 242 2.50 -5.47 -15.08
N LYS A 243 3.36 -5.38 -16.12
CA LYS A 243 4.43 -6.36 -16.32
C LYS A 243 5.44 -6.34 -15.17
N LEU A 244 5.79 -5.17 -14.66
CA LEU A 244 6.72 -5.01 -13.56
C LEU A 244 6.17 -5.62 -12.26
N ILE A 245 4.89 -5.37 -11.98
CA ILE A 245 4.16 -5.98 -10.85
C ILE A 245 4.17 -7.50 -10.99
N SER A 246 3.75 -8.00 -12.17
CA SER A 246 3.68 -9.43 -12.45
C SER A 246 5.03 -10.13 -12.25
N LYS A 247 6.12 -9.51 -12.73
CA LYS A 247 7.48 -10.04 -12.56
C LYS A 247 7.92 -10.06 -11.10
N HIS A 248 7.65 -9.01 -10.33
CA HIS A 248 8.00 -9.02 -8.90
C HIS A 248 7.17 -10.06 -8.15
N ASN A 249 5.90 -10.22 -8.53
CA ASN A 249 4.99 -11.13 -7.86
C ASN A 249 5.33 -12.62 -8.10
N GLU A 250 6.07 -12.95 -9.16
CA GLU A 250 6.64 -14.29 -9.39
C GLU A 250 7.58 -14.73 -8.27
N THR A 251 8.31 -13.79 -7.69
CA THR A 251 9.32 -14.02 -6.64
C THR A 251 8.98 -13.30 -5.35
N TRP A 252 7.75 -12.80 -5.22
CA TRP A 252 7.30 -12.15 -4.00
C TRP A 252 7.37 -13.16 -2.86
N VAL A 253 7.90 -12.71 -1.74
CA VAL A 253 8.04 -13.48 -0.51
C VAL A 253 7.53 -12.64 0.65
N TYR A 254 7.03 -13.32 1.68
CA TYR A 254 6.77 -12.71 2.98
C TYR A 254 8.05 -12.04 3.53
N ASP A 255 7.99 -10.72 3.69
CA ASP A 255 9.14 -9.90 4.10
C ASP A 255 8.71 -8.88 5.17
N PRO A 256 8.60 -9.28 6.45
CA PRO A 256 8.31 -8.37 7.54
C PRO A 256 9.36 -7.27 7.66
N ILE A 257 8.95 -6.06 8.08
CA ILE A 257 9.80 -4.87 8.07
C ILE A 257 11.15 -5.07 8.78
N GLN A 258 11.18 -5.75 9.92
CA GLN A 258 12.43 -6.01 10.63
C GLN A 258 13.40 -6.87 9.80
N THR A 259 12.93 -8.03 9.33
CA THR A 259 13.72 -8.92 8.46
C THR A 259 14.15 -8.22 7.17
N SER A 260 13.26 -7.41 6.58
CA SER A 260 13.55 -6.63 5.37
C SER A 260 14.68 -5.62 5.59
N LEU A 261 14.68 -4.91 6.73
CA LEU A 261 15.71 -3.94 7.09
C LEU A 261 17.05 -4.62 7.38
N GLU A 262 17.03 -5.77 8.08
CA GLU A 262 18.22 -6.57 8.36
C GLU A 262 18.86 -7.08 7.06
N ASN A 263 18.06 -7.68 6.16
CA ASN A 263 18.51 -8.18 4.86
C ASN A 263 19.08 -7.08 3.96
N ARG A 264 18.56 -5.86 4.05
CA ARG A 264 19.06 -4.69 3.32
C ARG A 264 20.25 -4.00 3.99
N GLY A 265 20.67 -4.43 5.19
CA GLY A 265 21.72 -3.77 5.97
C GLY A 265 21.33 -2.36 6.42
N ALA A 266 20.04 -2.10 6.60
CA ALA A 266 19.49 -0.77 6.83
C ALA A 266 19.17 -0.44 8.31
N MET A 267 19.40 -1.40 9.22
CA MET A 267 19.09 -1.25 10.65
C MET A 267 19.86 -0.11 11.31
N ASP A 268 21.14 0.04 10.98
CA ASP A 268 22.06 0.96 11.66
C ASP A 268 22.20 2.33 10.97
N ILE A 269 21.40 2.61 9.93
CA ILE A 269 21.43 3.90 9.22
C ILE A 269 20.91 5.02 10.14
N PRO A 270 21.73 6.03 10.49
CA PRO A 270 21.29 7.18 11.29
C PRO A 270 20.33 8.07 10.49
N GLY A 271 19.35 8.67 11.17
CA GLY A 271 18.39 9.58 10.54
C GLY A 271 17.37 8.89 9.61
N TYR A 272 17.31 7.55 9.59
CA TYR A 272 16.32 6.81 8.82
C TYR A 272 14.97 6.79 9.53
N PHE A 273 14.26 7.92 9.54
CA PHE A 273 13.06 8.09 10.36
C PHE A 273 11.88 7.17 9.99
N PHE A 274 11.75 6.77 8.72
CA PHE A 274 10.78 5.75 8.33
C PHE A 274 11.01 4.44 9.11
N LYS A 275 12.27 3.96 9.18
CA LYS A 275 12.63 2.75 9.92
C LYS A 275 12.27 2.88 11.41
N ASP A 276 12.70 3.96 12.05
CA ASP A 276 12.49 4.18 13.49
C ASP A 276 10.99 4.25 13.84
N ASP A 277 10.19 4.88 12.97
CA ASP A 277 8.76 5.02 13.20
C ASP A 277 7.98 3.74 12.83
N ALA A 278 8.31 3.12 11.70
CA ALA A 278 7.66 1.89 11.23
C ALA A 278 7.86 0.72 12.21
N LEU A 279 9.06 0.54 12.77
CA LEU A 279 9.33 -0.51 13.77
C LEU A 279 8.55 -0.27 15.07
N GLN A 280 8.37 0.99 15.50
CA GLN A 280 7.56 1.30 16.69
C GLN A 280 6.07 1.00 16.45
N LEU A 281 5.55 1.33 15.26
CA LEU A 281 4.17 1.05 14.91
C LEU A 281 3.92 -0.44 14.72
N GLU A 282 4.81 -1.15 14.04
CA GLU A 282 4.74 -2.61 13.88
C GLU A 282 4.72 -3.29 15.26
N GLY A 283 5.62 -2.91 16.17
CA GLY A 283 5.62 -3.47 17.52
C GLY A 283 4.33 -3.22 18.30
N ALA A 284 3.70 -2.06 18.12
CA ALA A 284 2.40 -1.76 18.73
C ALA A 284 1.25 -2.58 18.11
N ILE A 285 1.25 -2.74 16.79
CA ILE A 285 0.30 -3.60 16.07
C ILE A 285 0.48 -5.04 16.55
N ARG A 286 1.71 -5.54 16.60
CA ARG A 286 2.06 -6.87 17.07
C ARG A 286 1.54 -7.13 18.48
N GLN A 287 1.80 -6.21 19.40
CA GLN A 287 1.33 -6.32 20.78
C GLN A 287 -0.21 -6.39 20.85
N PHE A 288 -0.90 -5.56 20.07
CA PHE A 288 -2.36 -5.55 19.99
C PHE A 288 -2.90 -6.89 19.46
N VAL A 289 -2.35 -7.38 18.34
CA VAL A 289 -2.73 -8.66 17.73
C VAL A 289 -2.44 -9.82 18.68
N HIS A 290 -1.28 -9.84 19.32
CA HIS A 290 -0.92 -10.88 20.28
C HIS A 290 -1.93 -10.96 21.43
N GLN A 291 -2.24 -9.84 22.09
CA GLN A 291 -3.23 -9.82 23.18
C GLN A 291 -4.60 -10.34 22.74
N TYR A 292 -5.03 -9.96 21.53
CA TYR A 292 -6.30 -10.37 20.97
C TYR A 292 -6.31 -11.87 20.65
N VAL A 293 -5.31 -12.37 19.92
CA VAL A 293 -5.17 -13.78 19.55
C VAL A 293 -5.06 -14.67 20.79
N THR A 294 -4.19 -14.34 21.75
CA THR A 294 -4.01 -15.11 22.98
C THR A 294 -5.32 -15.31 23.73
N HIS A 295 -6.19 -14.29 23.76
CA HIS A 295 -7.50 -14.41 24.41
C HIS A 295 -8.43 -15.40 23.70
N TYR A 296 -8.66 -15.20 22.40
CA TYR A 296 -9.64 -16.01 21.67
C TYR A 296 -9.19 -17.45 21.46
N TYR A 297 -7.89 -17.67 21.28
CA TYR A 297 -7.29 -19.00 21.17
C TYR A 297 -6.87 -19.59 22.53
N LYS A 298 -7.21 -18.91 23.64
CA LYS A 298 -7.02 -19.37 25.03
C LYS A 298 -5.58 -19.76 25.37
N ASN A 299 -4.61 -19.09 24.73
CA ASN A 299 -3.20 -19.42 24.85
C ASN A 299 -2.86 -20.90 24.56
N ASP A 300 -3.54 -21.52 23.59
CA ASP A 300 -3.36 -22.93 23.22
C ASP A 300 -3.33 -23.08 21.68
N ASP A 301 -2.17 -23.48 21.15
CA ASP A 301 -1.95 -23.68 19.71
C ASP A 301 -2.91 -24.70 19.08
N ARG A 302 -3.43 -25.65 19.87
CA ARG A 302 -4.45 -26.60 19.37
C ARG A 302 -5.69 -25.89 18.88
N ASN A 303 -6.08 -24.78 19.51
CA ASN A 303 -7.23 -24.01 19.04
C ASN A 303 -6.99 -23.37 17.66
N VAL A 304 -5.74 -23.08 17.29
CA VAL A 304 -5.36 -22.58 15.95
C VAL A 304 -5.40 -23.72 14.94
N GLN A 305 -4.86 -24.88 15.32
CA GLN A 305 -4.81 -26.07 14.47
C GLN A 305 -6.20 -26.64 14.16
N GLU A 306 -7.12 -26.60 15.13
CA GLU A 306 -8.50 -27.07 14.99
C GLU A 306 -9.42 -26.04 14.31
N ASP A 307 -8.94 -24.80 14.11
CA ASP A 307 -9.71 -23.73 13.48
C ASP A 307 -9.77 -23.90 11.96
N GLY A 308 -10.77 -24.66 11.49
CA GLY A 308 -10.96 -24.93 10.07
C GLY A 308 -11.19 -23.68 9.20
N GLU A 309 -11.64 -22.55 9.76
CA GLU A 309 -11.79 -21.30 9.01
C GLU A 309 -10.42 -20.67 8.75
N ILE A 310 -9.55 -20.62 9.76
CA ILE A 310 -8.17 -20.13 9.62
C ILE A 310 -7.32 -21.06 8.74
N GLN A 311 -7.48 -22.38 8.87
CA GLN A 311 -6.78 -23.32 7.99
C GLN A 311 -7.24 -23.14 6.53
N GLY A 312 -8.53 -22.94 6.29
CA GLY A 312 -9.05 -22.62 4.95
C GLY A 312 -8.56 -21.28 4.43
N PHE A 313 -8.48 -20.26 5.29
CA PHE A 313 -7.94 -18.94 4.94
C PHE A 313 -6.47 -19.05 4.52
N TYR A 314 -5.62 -19.71 5.31
CA TYR A 314 -4.22 -19.96 4.96
C TYR A 314 -4.08 -20.72 3.64
N GLN A 315 -4.84 -21.81 3.46
CA GLN A 315 -4.84 -22.59 2.23
C GLN A 315 -5.16 -21.72 1.00
N GLU A 316 -6.15 -20.83 1.07
CA GLU A 316 -6.50 -19.94 -0.04
C GLU A 316 -5.47 -18.82 -0.26
N LEU A 317 -4.84 -18.31 0.80
CA LEU A 317 -3.75 -17.33 0.68
C LEU A 317 -2.55 -17.92 -0.09
N THR A 318 -2.17 -19.16 0.23
CA THR A 318 -1.01 -19.83 -0.38
C THR A 318 -1.34 -20.56 -1.68
N ALA A 319 -2.62 -20.85 -1.93
CA ALA A 319 -3.03 -21.56 -3.14
C ALA A 319 -2.53 -20.82 -4.40
N PRO A 320 -2.11 -21.56 -5.43
CA PRO A 320 -1.70 -20.97 -6.69
C PRO A 320 -2.77 -20.02 -7.21
N ARG A 321 -2.32 -18.92 -7.77
CA ARG A 321 -3.17 -17.99 -8.50
C ARG A 321 -3.92 -18.74 -9.59
N ALA A 322 -5.16 -18.33 -9.83
CA ALA A 322 -5.91 -18.86 -10.96
C ALA A 322 -5.07 -18.76 -12.24
N SER A 323 -5.18 -19.76 -13.10
CA SER A 323 -4.59 -19.70 -14.44
C SER A 323 -5.69 -19.39 -15.44
N ARG A 324 -5.33 -19.10 -16.70
CA ARG A 324 -6.31 -19.02 -17.79
C ARG A 324 -7.16 -20.29 -17.94
N ALA A 325 -6.69 -21.43 -17.44
CA ALA A 325 -7.41 -22.71 -17.45
C ALA A 325 -8.29 -22.93 -16.20
N MET A 326 -8.28 -22.01 -15.24
CA MET A 326 -8.89 -22.14 -13.91
C MET A 326 -9.74 -20.91 -13.55
N ILE A 327 -10.62 -20.48 -14.45
CA ILE A 327 -11.55 -19.37 -14.20
C ILE A 327 -12.46 -19.73 -13.01
N GLY A 328 -12.38 -18.94 -11.94
CA GLY A 328 -13.16 -19.15 -10.70
C GLY A 328 -12.53 -20.10 -9.68
N SER A 329 -11.27 -20.51 -9.87
CA SER A 329 -10.51 -21.38 -8.95
C SER A 329 -9.06 -20.90 -8.82
N GLY A 330 -8.59 -20.63 -7.61
CA GLY A 330 -7.23 -20.15 -7.32
C GLY A 330 -7.17 -19.34 -6.01
N GLY A 331 -5.95 -18.99 -5.59
CA GLY A 331 -5.66 -18.24 -4.37
C GLY A 331 -4.87 -16.95 -4.59
N CYS A 332 -4.28 -16.41 -3.51
CA CYS A 332 -3.45 -15.21 -3.58
C CYS A 332 -2.00 -15.48 -4.03
N GLY A 333 -1.55 -16.74 -4.00
CA GLY A 333 -0.18 -17.14 -4.35
C GLY A 333 0.89 -16.52 -3.46
N MET A 334 0.58 -16.29 -2.18
CA MET A 334 1.52 -15.67 -1.24
C MET A 334 2.59 -16.69 -0.82
N ASN A 335 3.78 -16.59 -1.41
CA ASN A 335 4.88 -17.47 -1.09
C ASN A 335 5.57 -17.06 0.21
N GLY A 336 6.03 -18.03 1.00
CA GLY A 336 6.85 -17.79 2.20
C GLY A 336 6.09 -17.30 3.43
N ILE A 337 4.75 -17.14 3.38
CA ILE A 337 3.96 -16.89 4.57
C ILE A 337 4.08 -18.09 5.52
N PRO A 338 4.34 -17.89 6.83
CA PRO A 338 4.39 -18.97 7.81
C PRO A 338 3.10 -19.79 7.84
N GLU A 339 3.23 -21.11 7.97
CA GLU A 339 2.07 -21.97 8.17
C GLU A 339 1.37 -21.61 9.49
N ILE A 340 0.06 -21.36 9.43
CA ILE A 340 -0.71 -20.92 10.60
C ILE A 340 -1.10 -22.13 11.46
N ASN A 341 -0.10 -22.76 12.08
CA ASN A 341 -0.22 -23.93 12.95
C ASN A 341 0.08 -23.62 14.43
N SER A 342 0.38 -22.37 14.76
CA SER A 342 0.63 -21.85 16.10
C SER A 342 0.04 -20.44 16.25
N MET A 343 -0.17 -20.00 17.48
CA MET A 343 -0.58 -18.63 17.75
C MET A 343 0.48 -17.63 17.30
N GLU A 344 1.77 -17.93 17.48
CA GLU A 344 2.84 -17.02 17.09
C GLU A 344 2.80 -16.75 15.58
N ASN A 345 2.69 -17.81 14.76
CA ASN A 345 2.58 -17.65 13.31
C ASN A 345 1.29 -16.90 12.93
N LEU A 346 0.17 -17.14 13.63
CA LEU A 346 -1.05 -16.38 13.41
C LEU A 346 -0.84 -14.89 13.73
N VAL A 347 -0.18 -14.56 14.84
CA VAL A 347 0.13 -13.18 15.24
C VAL A 347 1.03 -12.52 14.19
N ASP A 348 2.09 -13.19 13.73
CA ASP A 348 3.01 -12.68 12.72
C ASP A 348 2.30 -12.34 11.40
N VAL A 349 1.46 -13.24 10.92
CA VAL A 349 0.72 -13.07 9.66
C VAL A 349 -0.29 -11.94 9.76
N LEU A 350 -1.06 -11.88 10.85
CA LEU A 350 -2.04 -10.81 11.06
C LEU A 350 -1.38 -9.45 11.27
N THR A 351 -0.26 -9.41 11.99
CA THR A 351 0.55 -8.19 12.17
C THR A 351 1.03 -7.67 10.82
N TYR A 352 1.54 -8.55 9.96
CA TYR A 352 1.98 -8.17 8.61
C TYR A 352 0.85 -7.58 7.76
N PHE A 353 -0.35 -8.17 7.78
CA PHE A 353 -1.50 -7.64 7.04
C PHE A 353 -1.94 -6.27 7.56
N ILE A 354 -2.06 -6.12 8.88
CA ILE A 354 -2.45 -4.84 9.49
C ILE A 354 -1.38 -3.78 9.20
N TYR A 355 -0.09 -4.11 9.36
CA TYR A 355 1.04 -3.23 9.04
C TYR A 355 1.00 -2.78 7.57
N THR A 356 0.81 -3.71 6.63
CA THR A 356 0.79 -3.40 5.18
C THR A 356 -0.37 -2.48 4.83
N CYS A 357 -1.57 -2.76 5.35
CA CYS A 357 -2.78 -1.98 5.08
C CYS A 357 -2.78 -0.59 5.72
N SER A 358 -1.96 -0.39 6.75
CA SER A 358 -1.89 0.87 7.50
C SER A 358 -0.56 1.58 7.29
N VAL A 359 0.49 1.14 7.96
CA VAL A 359 1.82 1.77 8.02
C VAL A 359 2.47 1.83 6.64
N GLU A 360 2.61 0.69 5.95
CA GLU A 360 3.33 0.62 4.66
C GLU A 360 2.63 1.46 3.58
N HIS A 361 1.31 1.29 3.44
CA HIS A 361 0.53 2.11 2.53
C HIS A 361 0.60 3.60 2.89
N SER A 362 0.48 3.96 4.17
CA SER A 362 0.53 5.37 4.57
C SER A 362 1.90 6.01 4.28
N ALA A 363 2.99 5.26 4.50
CA ALA A 363 4.35 5.73 4.23
C ALA A 363 4.67 5.90 2.74
N THR A 364 3.97 5.17 1.87
CA THR A 364 4.20 5.19 0.42
C THR A 364 3.20 6.09 -0.31
N ASN A 365 2.00 6.27 0.24
CA ASN A 365 0.94 7.07 -0.37
C ASN A 365 0.97 8.55 0.05
N PHE A 366 0.93 8.85 1.36
CA PHE A 366 0.73 10.24 1.81
C PHE A 366 1.86 11.23 1.50
N PRO A 367 3.13 10.83 1.36
CA PRO A 367 4.19 11.74 0.93
C PRO A 367 4.13 12.12 -0.55
N GLN A 368 3.27 11.47 -1.36
CA GLN A 368 3.30 11.63 -2.81
C GLN A 368 3.14 13.08 -3.26
N TYR A 369 2.28 13.86 -2.61
CA TYR A 369 2.12 15.26 -3.00
C TYR A 369 3.43 16.03 -2.80
N GLU A 370 4.06 15.91 -1.64
CA GLU A 370 5.31 16.61 -1.32
C GLU A 370 6.48 16.14 -2.19
N GLN A 371 6.51 14.87 -2.59
CA GLN A 371 7.57 14.33 -3.45
C GLN A 371 7.38 14.65 -4.94
N TYR A 372 6.16 14.50 -5.46
CA TYR A 372 5.85 14.63 -6.88
C TYR A 372 5.37 16.04 -7.29
N ALA A 373 4.95 16.90 -6.35
CA ALA A 373 4.40 18.22 -6.70
C ALA A 373 5.46 19.21 -7.23
N PHE A 374 6.75 18.89 -7.03
CA PHE A 374 7.83 19.46 -7.81
C PHE A 374 8.36 18.36 -8.76
N PRO A 375 7.83 18.25 -10.00
CA PRO A 375 8.16 17.13 -10.89
C PRO A 375 9.65 16.86 -11.13
N PRO A 376 10.57 17.86 -11.16
CA PRO A 376 12.00 17.57 -11.24
C PRO A 376 12.55 16.77 -10.04
N ASN A 377 11.93 16.85 -8.85
CA ASN A 377 12.35 16.05 -7.70
C ASN A 377 11.97 14.58 -7.89
N PHE A 378 10.74 14.26 -8.29
CA PHE A 378 10.29 12.88 -8.43
C PHE A 378 9.38 12.75 -9.66
N ALA A 379 10.01 12.62 -10.82
CA ALA A 379 9.33 12.75 -12.11
C ALA A 379 8.51 11.51 -12.46
N ALA A 380 7.18 11.62 -12.50
CA ALA A 380 6.34 10.54 -13.02
C ALA A 380 6.56 10.29 -14.52
N LEU A 381 6.87 11.35 -15.28
CA LEU A 381 7.09 11.35 -16.72
C LEU A 381 8.34 12.17 -17.07
N LEU A 382 9.06 11.72 -18.09
CA LEU A 382 10.02 12.51 -18.87
C LEU A 382 9.75 12.27 -20.35
N ASN A 383 9.97 13.28 -21.18
CA ASN A 383 9.85 13.22 -22.63
C ASN A 383 11.16 12.73 -23.25
N GLY A 384 11.06 11.92 -24.31
CA GLY A 384 12.23 11.34 -24.99
C GLY A 384 12.71 10.03 -24.37
N GLN A 385 13.89 9.56 -24.79
CA GLN A 385 14.48 8.31 -24.31
C GLN A 385 15.61 8.61 -23.30
N PRO A 386 15.65 7.94 -22.13
CA PRO A 386 16.68 8.09 -21.10
C PRO A 386 18.11 7.84 -21.59
N GLU A 387 18.25 6.99 -22.60
CA GLU A 387 19.53 6.57 -23.19
C GLU A 387 20.14 7.63 -24.12
N ASP A 388 19.39 8.68 -24.45
CA ASP A 388 19.89 9.77 -25.27
C ASP A 388 20.75 10.71 -24.40
N GLU A 389 22.04 10.39 -24.32
CA GLU A 389 23.04 11.22 -23.64
C GLU A 389 23.06 12.66 -24.19
N MET A 390 22.73 12.84 -25.47
CA MET A 390 22.65 14.12 -26.16
C MET A 390 21.32 14.86 -25.97
N ALA A 391 20.31 14.23 -25.36
CA ALA A 391 19.03 14.89 -25.11
C ALA A 391 19.19 16.06 -24.13
N ASP A 392 18.76 17.24 -24.56
CA ASP A 392 18.65 18.41 -23.71
C ASP A 392 17.65 18.14 -22.57
N LEU A 393 18.08 18.35 -21.32
CA LEU A 393 17.23 18.13 -20.15
C LEU A 393 15.95 18.96 -20.24
N ASP A 394 16.05 20.20 -20.72
CA ASP A 394 14.91 21.10 -20.85
C ASP A 394 13.89 20.57 -21.87
N ALA A 395 14.35 19.90 -22.92
CA ALA A 395 13.50 19.23 -23.92
C ALA A 395 12.84 17.95 -23.38
N SER A 396 13.49 17.28 -22.42
CA SER A 396 12.95 16.08 -21.75
C SER A 396 11.98 16.39 -20.62
N MET A 397 11.91 17.63 -20.14
CA MET A 397 10.98 17.97 -19.07
C MET A 397 9.52 17.85 -19.54
N PRO A 398 8.60 17.42 -18.65
CA PRO A 398 7.18 17.43 -18.96
C PRO A 398 6.69 18.86 -19.25
N SER A 399 5.74 18.98 -20.16
CA SER A 399 5.04 20.23 -20.39
C SER A 399 4.31 20.70 -19.12
N ARG A 400 3.96 21.98 -19.05
CA ARG A 400 3.18 22.53 -17.93
C ARG A 400 1.88 21.76 -17.68
N LYS A 401 1.25 21.25 -18.75
CA LYS A 401 0.01 20.48 -18.66
C LYS A 401 0.23 19.12 -18.01
N GLU A 402 1.30 18.41 -18.38
CA GLU A 402 1.68 17.11 -17.81
C GLU A 402 2.10 17.28 -16.34
N MET A 403 2.94 18.28 -16.04
CA MET A 403 3.31 18.62 -14.67
C MET A 403 2.08 18.90 -13.79
N PHE A 404 1.13 19.69 -14.30
CA PHE A 404 -0.11 19.98 -13.56
C PHE A 404 -1.00 18.74 -13.41
N SER A 405 -1.01 17.83 -14.39
CA SER A 405 -1.71 16.54 -14.31
C SER A 405 -1.16 15.71 -13.14
N THR A 406 0.16 15.58 -13.04
CA THR A 406 0.85 14.89 -11.94
C THR A 406 0.55 15.54 -10.59
N ILE A 407 0.74 16.86 -10.45
CA ILE A 407 0.44 17.59 -9.20
C ILE A 407 -1.00 17.33 -8.75
N LYS A 408 -1.94 17.40 -9.69
CA LYS A 408 -3.36 17.21 -9.43
C LYS A 408 -3.67 15.80 -8.93
N ILE A 409 -3.17 14.76 -9.60
CA ILE A 409 -3.47 13.39 -9.17
C ILE A 409 -2.83 13.08 -7.81
N MET A 410 -1.60 13.53 -7.58
CA MET A 410 -0.88 13.29 -6.33
C MET A 410 -1.58 14.01 -5.17
N LYS A 411 -2.24 15.15 -5.44
CA LYS A 411 -3.09 15.79 -4.43
C LYS A 411 -4.36 15.00 -4.12
N VAL A 412 -4.92 14.27 -5.10
CA VAL A 412 -6.10 13.42 -4.88
C VAL A 412 -5.72 12.18 -4.09
N LEU A 413 -4.63 11.51 -4.47
CA LEU A 413 -4.16 10.28 -3.81
C LEU A 413 -3.79 10.51 -2.34
N THR A 414 -3.40 11.73 -1.98
CA THR A 414 -3.06 12.11 -0.59
C THR A 414 -4.26 12.58 0.25
N LEU A 415 -5.51 12.43 -0.23
CA LEU A 415 -6.69 12.81 0.55
C LEU A 415 -6.94 11.85 1.71
N VAL A 416 -7.04 12.39 2.91
CA VAL A 416 -7.41 11.64 4.13
C VAL A 416 -8.94 11.52 4.23
N LEU A 417 -9.46 10.34 3.93
CA LEU A 417 -10.91 10.08 3.85
C LEU A 417 -11.45 9.20 4.98
N THR A 418 -10.57 8.51 5.72
CA THR A 418 -10.93 7.57 6.79
C THR A 418 -10.19 7.91 8.09
N ASN A 419 -10.52 7.18 9.15
CA ASN A 419 -9.93 7.40 10.47
C ASN A 419 -8.49 6.88 10.54
N SER A 420 -7.73 7.48 11.45
CA SER A 420 -6.37 7.07 11.77
C SER A 420 -6.29 5.69 12.42
N LEU A 421 -5.10 5.09 12.41
CA LEU A 421 -4.81 3.76 12.95
C LEU A 421 -5.34 3.61 14.38
N GLY A 422 -6.07 2.52 14.63
CA GLY A 422 -6.70 2.21 15.92
C GLY A 422 -8.00 2.98 16.23
N ASN A 423 -8.33 4.03 15.48
CA ASN A 423 -9.59 4.77 15.63
C ASN A 423 -10.71 4.14 14.77
N TYR A 424 -11.14 2.94 15.15
CA TYR A 424 -12.17 2.20 14.42
C TYR A 424 -13.55 2.85 14.53
N GLU A 425 -14.30 2.85 13.42
CA GLU A 425 -15.70 3.26 13.42
C GLU A 425 -16.56 2.36 14.31
N ASN A 426 -17.61 2.95 14.89
CA ASN A 426 -18.53 2.27 15.80
C ASN A 426 -19.14 0.98 15.23
N VAL A 427 -19.29 0.88 13.91
CA VAL A 427 -19.81 -0.34 13.27
C VAL A 427 -18.90 -1.55 13.54
N TYR A 428 -17.58 -1.35 13.58
CA TYR A 428 -16.62 -2.42 13.82
C TYR A 428 -16.53 -2.77 15.31
N THR A 429 -16.49 -1.76 16.19
CA THR A 429 -16.36 -1.98 17.64
C THR A 429 -17.64 -2.55 18.28
N ARG A 430 -18.81 -2.25 17.70
CA ARG A 430 -20.09 -2.85 18.12
C ARG A 430 -20.15 -4.35 17.82
N ASP A 431 -19.56 -4.75 16.71
CA ASP A 431 -19.56 -6.16 16.28
C ASP A 431 -18.50 -6.98 17.04
N MET A 432 -17.60 -6.35 17.81
CA MET A 432 -16.71 -7.02 18.77
C MET A 432 -17.43 -7.31 20.09
N ASP A 433 -16.88 -8.22 20.90
CA ASP A 433 -17.27 -8.33 22.29
C ASP A 433 -16.53 -7.30 23.19
N THR A 434 -16.79 -7.36 24.49
CA THR A 434 -16.16 -6.48 25.48
C THR A 434 -14.64 -6.62 25.52
N PHE A 435 -14.10 -7.82 25.37
CA PHE A 435 -12.64 -8.02 25.39
C PHE A 435 -12.01 -7.41 24.14
N GLY A 436 -12.57 -7.68 22.96
CA GLY A 436 -12.10 -7.09 21.71
C GLY A 436 -12.09 -5.55 21.75
N ARG A 437 -13.16 -4.93 22.29
CA ARG A 437 -13.20 -3.47 22.51
C ARG A 437 -12.10 -2.98 23.46
N ASN A 438 -11.81 -3.73 24.52
CA ASN A 438 -10.75 -3.38 25.46
C ASN A 438 -9.35 -3.47 24.82
N CYS A 439 -9.10 -4.46 23.96
CA CYS A 439 -7.86 -4.52 23.18
C CYS A 439 -7.69 -3.30 22.27
N VAL A 440 -8.75 -2.86 21.60
CA VAL A 440 -8.72 -1.64 20.77
C VAL A 440 -8.40 -0.41 21.63
N ALA A 441 -9.02 -0.27 22.80
CA ALA A 441 -8.72 0.83 23.72
C ALA A 441 -7.26 0.82 24.20
N ALA A 442 -6.70 -0.35 24.52
CA ALA A 442 -5.30 -0.49 24.90
C ALA A 442 -4.35 -0.14 23.73
N PHE A 443 -4.69 -0.56 22.52
CA PHE A 443 -3.94 -0.20 21.31
C PHE A 443 -3.92 1.31 21.07
N GLN A 444 -5.07 1.98 21.20
CA GLN A 444 -5.18 3.44 21.11
C GLN A 444 -4.29 4.17 22.13
N GLN A 445 -4.20 3.67 23.36
CA GLN A 445 -3.32 4.23 24.38
C GLN A 445 -1.83 4.07 24.01
N ASN A 446 -1.44 2.91 23.48
CA ASN A 446 -0.07 2.70 23.03
C ASN A 446 0.29 3.63 21.85
N LEU A 447 -0.60 3.74 20.86
CA LEU A 447 -0.44 4.67 19.75
C LEU A 447 -0.33 6.13 20.21
N ALA A 448 -1.12 6.55 21.20
CA ALA A 448 -1.00 7.90 21.78
C ALA A 448 0.38 8.13 22.43
N ALA A 449 0.93 7.13 23.11
CA ALA A 449 2.28 7.21 23.68
C ALA A 449 3.36 7.29 22.58
N ILE A 450 3.23 6.52 21.50
CA ILE A 450 4.11 6.57 20.33
C ILE A 450 4.06 7.95 19.67
N GLN A 451 2.85 8.47 19.43
CA GLN A 451 2.62 9.80 18.86
C GLN A 451 3.36 10.90 19.65
N ASN A 452 3.31 10.84 20.98
CA ASN A 452 4.00 11.80 21.83
C ASN A 452 5.53 11.69 21.71
N ARG A 453 6.09 10.47 21.66
CA ARG A 453 7.53 10.27 21.44
C ARG A 453 7.99 10.82 20.09
N MET A 454 7.23 10.54 19.02
CA MET A 454 7.55 11.05 17.68
C MET A 454 7.43 12.58 17.60
N ASN A 455 6.41 13.18 18.22
CA ASN A 455 6.28 14.64 18.29
C ASN A 455 7.47 15.29 19.00
N ASN A 456 7.90 14.73 20.14
CA ASN A 456 9.08 15.24 20.86
C ASN A 456 10.33 15.15 19.99
N ARG A 457 10.57 14.00 19.33
CA ARG A 457 11.69 13.82 18.40
C ARG A 457 11.65 14.83 17.26
N ASN A 458 10.49 15.07 16.67
CA ASN A 458 10.32 16.05 15.57
C ASN A 458 10.56 17.48 16.06
N ALA A 459 10.09 17.84 17.26
CA ALA A 459 10.37 19.13 17.86
C ALA A 459 11.87 19.33 18.14
N ASP A 460 12.56 18.29 18.61
CA ASP A 460 14.02 18.32 18.86
C ASP A 460 14.84 18.45 17.57
N ILE A 461 14.37 17.89 16.45
CA ILE A 461 14.99 18.10 15.13
C ILE A 461 14.86 19.57 14.74
N MET A 462 13.65 20.13 14.80
CA MET A 462 13.39 21.52 14.46
C MET A 462 14.15 22.51 15.35
N ALA A 463 14.27 22.23 16.64
CA ALA A 463 14.98 23.09 17.59
C ALA A 463 16.50 23.12 17.38
N ARG A 464 17.09 22.06 16.79
CA ARG A 464 18.53 21.96 16.55
C ARG A 464 18.98 22.55 15.21
N ASN A 465 18.04 22.89 14.33
CA ASN A 465 18.34 23.48 13.05
C ASN A 465 18.99 24.87 13.21
N ASP A 466 20.17 25.06 12.60
CA ASP A 466 20.86 26.34 12.46
C ASP A 466 20.58 26.90 11.05
N PRO A 467 19.98 28.09 10.89
CA PRO A 467 19.69 28.69 9.58
C PRO A 467 20.89 28.81 8.63
N ASN A 468 22.11 28.76 9.15
CA ASN A 468 23.35 28.83 8.36
C ASN A 468 23.87 27.45 7.93
N GLN A 469 23.19 26.36 8.31
CA GLN A 469 23.57 24.98 8.00
C GLN A 469 22.47 24.26 7.22
N LEU A 470 22.77 23.03 6.78
CA LEU A 470 21.78 22.15 6.17
C LEU A 470 20.67 21.86 7.18
N GLN A 471 19.42 22.12 6.79
CA GLN A 471 18.25 21.87 7.63
C GLN A 471 17.87 20.39 7.60
N GLU A 472 17.65 19.80 8.76
CA GLU A 472 16.92 18.54 8.87
C GLU A 472 15.42 18.81 8.89
N TYR A 473 14.62 17.92 8.32
CA TYR A 473 13.16 18.02 8.29
C TYR A 473 12.52 16.96 9.19
N GLN A 474 11.42 17.34 9.84
CA GLN A 474 10.61 16.40 10.58
C GLN A 474 9.99 15.34 9.66
N TYR A 475 9.81 14.12 10.17
CA TYR A 475 9.10 13.07 9.47
C TYR A 475 7.74 12.86 10.14
N GLU A 476 6.67 13.22 9.42
CA GLU A 476 5.30 13.27 9.98
C GLU A 476 4.37 12.18 9.44
N TRP A 477 4.79 11.46 8.40
CA TRP A 477 3.92 10.54 7.65
C TRP A 477 3.48 9.32 8.46
N LEU A 478 4.31 8.89 9.42
CA LEU A 478 4.01 7.79 10.33
C LEU A 478 3.65 8.24 11.75
N LEU A 479 3.31 9.52 11.96
CA LEU A 479 2.60 9.89 13.17
C LEU A 479 1.29 9.07 13.25
N PRO A 480 0.96 8.39 14.35
CA PRO A 480 -0.25 7.57 14.45
C PRO A 480 -1.54 8.26 13.98
N LYS A 481 -1.66 9.58 14.18
CA LYS A 481 -2.80 10.38 13.70
C LYS A 481 -2.89 10.52 12.17
N ASN A 482 -1.78 10.32 11.46
CA ASN A 482 -1.65 10.45 10.01
C ASN A 482 -1.66 9.09 9.28
N VAL A 483 -1.40 7.99 10.00
CA VAL A 483 -1.51 6.63 9.46
C VAL A 483 -2.98 6.22 9.44
N LEU A 484 -3.51 5.73 8.32
CA LEU A 484 -4.90 5.29 8.22
C LEU A 484 -5.07 3.81 8.61
N ASN A 485 -6.30 3.41 8.98
CA ASN A 485 -6.57 1.99 9.25
C ASN A 485 -6.46 1.13 8.00
N SER A 486 -6.84 1.65 6.83
CA SER A 486 -6.96 0.88 5.59
C SER A 486 -6.51 1.67 4.36
N ILE A 487 -6.19 0.91 3.32
CA ILE A 487 -6.00 1.39 1.95
C ILE A 487 -7.37 1.88 1.43
N SER A 488 -7.54 3.19 1.28
CA SER A 488 -8.87 3.78 1.04
C SER A 488 -8.89 4.98 0.10
N ILE A 489 -7.76 5.30 -0.53
CA ILE A 489 -7.58 6.38 -1.51
C ILE A 489 -6.61 5.99 -2.61
#